data_AF-A0A7C3CH29-F1
#
_entry.id   AF-A0A7C3CH29-F1
#
_cell.length_a   1.000
_cell.length_b   1.000
_cell.length_c   1.000
_cell.angle_alpha   90.00
_cell.angle_beta   90.00
_cell.angle_gamma   90.00
#
_symmetry.space_group_name_H-M   'P 1'
#
loop_
_entity.id
_entity.type
_entity.pdbx_description
1 polymer ?
#
loop_
_entity_poly.entity_id
_entity_poly.type
_entity_poly.pdbx_seq_one_letter_code
_entity_poly.pdbx_strand_id
1 'polypeptide(L)'
;MSSNTHYSDAEWSLIKAAPHWVFAVLSAADGRAGAIARRKEKIAMSKVLEAADGGNSLVRAAVDAGDDKHDIPRKVTEKDALAQLGKINSLLEAKVGREDGEEFRDFLMDVAHAVAGAAKEGLLAKNKVSDEEKEALQDIAVALQATASYKQRRRNVELKAEREEKAKAAAAKKATADRAAAETKKRAAANSEHTKRIAAARARRAEAAKKAKVEAVAKAKRRAEAAAKAKAAQAAQMKKMASKAAAAQKVAQKQREVVAQAAAEKAKVLAEHTVAGGDSLSMIAVKYYGNGSRANWMAIYEANKELIGKNPGMIFPGQVLKIPNLG
;
A
#
# COMPACT_ATOMS: atom_id res chain seq x y z
N MET A 1 -27.05 76.75 -14.85
CA MET A 1 -28.04 77.55 -15.62
C MET A 1 -27.48 77.68 -17.03
N SER A 2 -27.97 77.05 -18.09
CA SER A 2 -29.17 76.25 -18.29
C SER A 2 -28.97 75.39 -19.54
N SER A 3 -28.83 74.07 -19.41
CA SER A 3 -28.82 73.13 -20.56
C SER A 3 -30.21 72.97 -21.18
N ASN A 4 -31.25 73.39 -20.46
CA ASN A 4 -32.65 73.20 -20.87
C ASN A 4 -33.22 74.41 -21.60
N THR A 5 -32.52 75.56 -21.63
CA THR A 5 -33.05 76.80 -22.24
C THR A 5 -33.20 76.72 -23.76
N HIS A 6 -32.57 75.73 -24.39
CA HIS A 6 -32.68 75.49 -25.82
C HIS A 6 -33.83 74.54 -26.19
N TYR A 7 -34.50 73.94 -25.20
CA TYR A 7 -35.56 72.95 -25.39
C TYR A 7 -36.90 73.45 -24.87
N SER A 8 -37.97 73.11 -25.59
CA SER A 8 -39.31 73.14 -25.00
C SER A 8 -39.44 72.08 -23.90
N ASP A 9 -40.41 72.23 -23.01
CA ASP A 9 -40.65 71.26 -21.92
C ASP A 9 -40.86 69.83 -22.45
N ALA A 10 -41.53 69.70 -23.60
CA ALA A 10 -41.78 68.41 -24.25
C ALA A 10 -40.48 67.78 -24.81
N GLU A 11 -39.65 68.58 -25.48
CA GLU A 11 -38.35 68.11 -25.99
C GLU A 11 -37.42 67.75 -24.84
N TRP A 12 -37.38 68.56 -23.79
CA TRP A 12 -36.58 68.30 -22.61
C TRP A 12 -37.02 67.02 -21.89
N SER A 13 -38.34 66.80 -21.75
CA SER A 13 -38.89 65.55 -21.22
C SER A 13 -38.44 64.33 -22.03
N LEU A 14 -38.39 64.45 -23.36
CA LEU A 14 -37.91 63.40 -24.24
C LEU A 14 -36.41 63.12 -24.08
N ILE A 15 -35.57 64.16 -23.95
CA ILE A 15 -34.13 64.01 -23.66
C ILE A 15 -33.91 63.30 -22.32
N LYS A 16 -34.64 63.68 -21.27
CA LYS A 16 -34.55 63.02 -19.95
C LYS A 16 -34.96 61.55 -19.99
N ALA A 17 -35.93 61.21 -20.83
CA ALA A 17 -36.38 59.84 -20.99
C ALA A 17 -35.44 58.97 -21.84
N ALA A 18 -34.38 59.53 -22.45
CA ALA A 18 -33.52 58.83 -23.39
C ALA A 18 -32.89 57.53 -22.85
N PRO A 19 -32.34 57.46 -21.62
CA PRO A 19 -31.83 56.21 -21.06
C PRO A 19 -32.92 55.13 -20.91
N HIS A 20 -34.15 55.55 -20.62
CA HIS A 20 -35.28 54.63 -20.50
C HIS A 20 -35.81 54.17 -21.86
N TRP A 21 -35.68 54.98 -22.91
CA TRP A 21 -35.92 54.53 -24.29
C TRP A 21 -34.88 53.50 -24.75
N VAL A 22 -33.61 53.67 -24.38
CA VAL A 22 -32.57 52.65 -24.59
C VAL A 22 -32.93 51.35 -23.88
N PHE A 23 -33.33 51.42 -22.61
CA PHE A 23 -33.81 50.26 -21.86
C PHE A 23 -35.03 49.61 -22.53
N ALA A 24 -35.96 50.41 -23.05
CA ALA A 24 -37.16 49.91 -23.71
C ALA A 24 -36.85 49.14 -25.01
N VAL A 25 -35.86 49.59 -25.81
CA VAL A 25 -35.39 48.85 -26.99
C VAL A 25 -34.88 47.46 -26.58
N LEU A 26 -33.92 47.40 -25.66
CA LEU A 26 -33.34 46.14 -25.18
C LEU A 26 -34.38 45.24 -24.51
N SER A 27 -35.34 45.85 -23.81
CA SER A 27 -36.45 45.12 -23.19
C SER A 27 -37.45 44.58 -24.20
N ALA A 28 -37.65 45.23 -25.35
CA ALA A 28 -38.51 44.72 -26.41
C ALA A 28 -37.81 43.60 -27.21
N ALA A 29 -36.50 43.76 -27.45
CA ALA A 29 -35.67 42.78 -28.16
C ALA A 29 -35.53 41.46 -27.38
N ASP A 30 -35.23 41.52 -26.08
CA ASP A 30 -35.22 40.33 -25.23
C ASP A 30 -36.60 40.07 -24.60
N GLY A 31 -37.58 39.72 -25.44
CA GLY A 31 -38.94 39.40 -25.00
C GLY A 31 -39.08 38.18 -24.09
N ARG A 32 -37.98 37.46 -23.80
CA ARG A 32 -37.95 36.26 -22.94
C ARG A 32 -37.33 36.50 -21.56
N ALA A 33 -36.81 37.70 -21.29
CA ALA A 33 -36.20 38.02 -20.01
C ALA A 33 -37.22 37.95 -18.85
N GLY A 34 -36.92 37.10 -17.86
CA GLY A 34 -37.71 36.99 -16.63
C GLY A 34 -37.52 38.17 -15.67
N ALA A 35 -38.38 38.27 -14.65
CA ALA A 35 -38.38 39.39 -13.70
C ALA A 35 -37.03 39.65 -12.99
N ILE A 36 -36.24 38.60 -12.74
CA ILE A 36 -34.91 38.70 -12.12
C ILE A 36 -33.91 39.37 -13.07
N ALA A 37 -33.91 38.98 -14.35
CA ALA A 37 -33.07 39.59 -15.38
C ALA A 37 -33.41 41.08 -15.55
N ARG A 38 -34.71 41.39 -15.66
CA ARG A 38 -35.21 42.78 -15.70
C ARG A 38 -34.80 43.63 -14.50
N ARG A 39 -34.74 43.04 -13.30
CA ARG A 39 -34.25 43.75 -12.12
C ARG A 39 -32.75 44.06 -12.20
N LYS A 40 -31.95 43.11 -12.68
CA LYS A 40 -30.50 43.30 -12.88
C LYS A 40 -30.21 44.36 -13.94
N GLU A 41 -30.90 44.31 -15.07
CA GLU A 41 -30.82 45.29 -16.15
C GLU A 41 -31.11 46.71 -15.64
N LYS A 42 -32.18 46.90 -14.85
CA LYS A 42 -32.50 48.20 -14.23
C LYS A 42 -31.42 48.68 -13.26
N ILE A 43 -30.86 47.78 -12.45
CA ILE A 43 -29.75 48.11 -11.55
C ILE A 43 -28.51 48.52 -12.35
N ALA A 44 -28.22 47.85 -13.46
CA ALA A 44 -27.08 48.19 -14.31
C ALA A 44 -27.26 49.57 -14.97
N MET A 45 -28.46 49.88 -15.48
CA MET A 45 -28.78 51.21 -15.97
C MET A 45 -28.60 52.25 -14.87
N SER A 46 -29.22 52.06 -13.70
CA SER A 46 -29.12 52.97 -12.55
C SER A 46 -27.67 53.25 -12.15
N LYS A 47 -26.80 52.23 -12.14
CA LYS A 47 -25.37 52.44 -11.88
C LYS A 47 -24.67 53.31 -12.92
N VAL A 48 -25.02 53.18 -14.20
CA VAL A 48 -24.46 54.06 -15.25
C VAL A 48 -24.97 55.48 -15.09
N LEU A 49 -26.25 55.66 -14.75
CA LEU A 49 -26.83 56.98 -14.47
C LEU A 49 -26.15 57.63 -13.26
N GLU A 50 -25.99 56.90 -12.15
CA GLU A 50 -25.31 57.38 -10.94
C GLU A 50 -23.84 57.72 -11.17
N ALA A 51 -23.15 56.97 -12.03
CA ALA A 51 -21.75 57.18 -12.36
C ALA A 51 -21.52 58.30 -13.40
N ALA A 52 -22.58 58.86 -13.99
CA ALA A 52 -22.49 59.93 -14.96
C ALA A 52 -22.15 61.27 -14.27
N ASP A 53 -20.91 61.41 -13.79
CA ASP A 53 -20.43 62.62 -13.13
C ASP A 53 -19.67 63.55 -14.10
N GLY A 54 -20.27 64.71 -14.36
CA GLY A 54 -19.59 66.00 -14.30
C GLY A 54 -18.90 66.58 -15.54
N GLY A 55 -18.55 65.79 -16.56
CA GLY A 55 -17.87 66.32 -17.76
C GLY A 55 -18.80 67.09 -18.71
N ASN A 56 -20.03 66.58 -18.88
CA ASN A 56 -21.00 67.09 -19.83
C ASN A 56 -22.23 67.68 -19.12
N SER A 57 -22.52 68.95 -19.38
CA SER A 57 -23.64 69.66 -18.73
C SER A 57 -25.02 69.11 -19.11
N LEU A 58 -25.17 68.56 -20.33
CA LEU A 58 -26.40 67.97 -20.85
C LEU A 58 -26.68 66.59 -20.24
N VAL A 59 -25.67 65.72 -20.16
CA VAL A 59 -25.78 64.42 -19.48
C VAL A 59 -26.16 64.62 -18.02
N ARG A 60 -25.46 65.52 -17.32
CA ARG A 60 -25.75 65.84 -15.93
C ARG A 60 -27.18 66.34 -15.75
N ALA A 61 -27.61 67.29 -16.56
CA ALA A 61 -28.96 67.83 -16.46
C ALA A 61 -30.04 66.80 -16.77
N ALA A 62 -29.79 65.89 -17.72
CA ALA A 62 -30.74 64.83 -18.05
C ALA A 62 -30.89 63.81 -16.90
N VAL A 63 -29.80 63.54 -16.18
CA VAL A 63 -29.77 62.61 -15.03
C VAL A 63 -30.31 63.27 -13.74
N ASP A 64 -29.91 64.51 -13.44
CA ASP A 64 -30.24 65.21 -12.18
C ASP A 64 -31.69 65.70 -12.10
N ALA A 65 -32.37 65.92 -13.24
CA ALA A 65 -33.74 66.45 -13.30
C ALA A 65 -34.84 65.40 -13.00
N GLY A 66 -34.49 64.37 -12.22
CA GLY A 66 -35.25 63.14 -12.02
C GLY A 66 -36.54 63.29 -11.22
N ASP A 67 -37.66 62.98 -11.88
CA ASP A 67 -38.70 62.13 -11.31
C ASP A 67 -38.62 60.82 -12.11
N ASP A 68 -38.65 59.65 -11.45
CA ASP A 68 -38.60 58.31 -12.08
C ASP A 68 -39.78 58.03 -13.05
N LYS A 69 -40.70 59.00 -13.18
CA LYS A 69 -41.90 58.92 -14.01
C LYS A 69 -41.61 59.48 -15.38
N HIS A 70 -41.25 58.59 -16.29
CA HIS A 70 -41.25 58.86 -17.73
C HIS A 70 -42.51 58.25 -18.36
N ASP A 71 -43.17 59.00 -19.25
CA ASP A 71 -44.35 58.56 -20.00
C ASP A 71 -43.99 57.56 -21.11
N ILE A 72 -43.38 56.44 -20.74
CA ILE A 72 -43.08 55.34 -21.65
C ILE A 72 -44.19 54.29 -21.54
N PRO A 73 -44.88 53.96 -22.64
CA PRO A 73 -45.92 52.93 -22.64
C PRO A 73 -45.40 51.60 -22.09
N ARG A 74 -46.19 50.92 -21.25
CA ARG A 74 -45.84 49.60 -20.68
C ARG A 74 -45.53 48.53 -21.72
N LYS A 75 -46.14 48.65 -22.90
CA LYS A 75 -45.91 47.80 -24.06
C LYS A 75 -45.48 48.70 -25.19
N VAL A 76 -44.18 48.76 -25.45
CA VAL A 76 -43.62 49.47 -26.59
C VAL A 76 -42.87 48.46 -27.46
N THR A 77 -43.01 48.60 -28.78
CA THR A 77 -42.25 47.78 -29.71
C THR A 77 -40.82 48.30 -29.83
N GLU A 78 -39.90 47.44 -30.23
CA GLU A 78 -38.52 47.83 -30.49
C GLU A 78 -38.44 48.98 -31.51
N LYS A 79 -39.20 48.86 -32.59
CA LYS A 79 -39.33 49.89 -33.64
C LYS A 79 -39.78 51.25 -33.10
N ASP A 80 -40.78 51.27 -32.23
CA ASP A 80 -41.32 52.52 -31.67
C ASP A 80 -40.30 53.16 -30.71
N ALA A 81 -39.60 52.37 -29.90
CA ALA A 81 -38.56 52.87 -29.01
C ALA A 81 -37.35 53.40 -29.80
N LEU A 82 -36.92 52.71 -30.86
CA LEU A 82 -35.88 53.19 -31.78
C LEU A 82 -36.28 54.50 -32.47
N ALA A 83 -37.55 54.65 -32.85
CA ALA A 83 -38.05 55.89 -33.43
C ALA A 83 -37.95 57.08 -32.45
N GLN A 84 -38.12 56.85 -31.13
CA GLN A 84 -37.91 57.89 -30.12
C GLN A 84 -36.42 58.25 -29.97
N LEU A 85 -35.52 57.25 -30.00
CA LEU A 85 -34.07 57.51 -30.00
C LEU A 85 -33.63 58.30 -31.24
N GLY A 86 -34.20 58.02 -32.42
CA GLY A 86 -33.96 58.79 -33.63
C GLY A 86 -34.40 60.25 -33.49
N LYS A 87 -35.58 60.51 -32.91
CA LYS A 87 -36.05 61.88 -32.62
C LYS A 87 -35.13 62.60 -31.63
N ILE A 88 -34.68 61.91 -30.58
CA ILE A 88 -33.71 62.43 -29.62
C ILE A 88 -32.43 62.83 -30.35
N ASN A 89 -31.90 61.96 -31.21
CA ASN A 89 -30.69 62.28 -31.98
C ASN A 89 -30.88 63.51 -32.88
N SER A 90 -32.00 63.62 -33.60
CA SER A 90 -32.29 64.80 -34.42
C SER A 90 -32.41 66.09 -33.59
N LEU A 91 -32.94 66.02 -32.36
CA LEU A 91 -32.98 67.17 -31.44
C LEU A 91 -31.58 67.59 -30.99
N LEU A 92 -30.72 66.62 -30.67
CA LEU A 92 -29.32 66.87 -30.30
C LEU A 92 -28.57 67.54 -31.46
N GLU A 93 -28.70 67.02 -32.69
CA GLU A 93 -28.07 67.60 -33.87
C GLU A 93 -28.55 69.02 -34.18
N ALA A 94 -29.83 69.30 -33.97
CA ALA A 94 -30.42 70.60 -34.30
C ALA A 94 -30.13 71.68 -33.25
N LYS A 95 -29.99 71.31 -31.97
CA LYS A 95 -30.05 72.27 -30.84
C LYS A 95 -28.85 72.24 -29.91
N VAL A 96 -27.90 71.31 -30.09
CA VAL A 96 -26.75 71.14 -29.20
C VAL A 96 -25.45 71.29 -29.98
N GLY A 97 -24.40 71.80 -29.31
CA GLY A 97 -23.05 71.77 -29.84
C GLY A 97 -22.64 70.34 -30.21
N ARG A 98 -21.81 70.20 -31.25
CA ARG A 98 -21.38 68.89 -31.76
C ARG A 98 -20.79 68.00 -30.66
N GLU A 99 -19.93 68.57 -29.81
CA GLU A 99 -19.26 67.85 -28.72
C GLU A 99 -20.28 67.37 -27.66
N ASP A 100 -21.14 68.26 -27.17
CA ASP A 100 -22.14 67.93 -26.16
C ASP A 100 -23.15 66.87 -26.64
N GLY A 101 -23.57 66.94 -27.92
CA GLY A 101 -24.46 65.95 -28.53
C GLY A 101 -23.76 64.61 -28.75
N GLU A 102 -22.47 64.60 -29.12
CA GLU A 102 -21.67 63.38 -29.27
C GLU A 102 -21.49 62.67 -27.92
N GLU A 103 -21.17 63.40 -26.86
CA GLU A 103 -21.02 62.86 -25.52
C GLU A 103 -22.34 62.29 -24.96
N PHE A 104 -23.47 62.94 -25.22
CA PHE A 104 -24.78 62.41 -24.82
C PHE A 104 -25.12 61.10 -25.53
N ARG A 105 -24.84 61.00 -26.84
CA ARG A 105 -25.00 59.75 -27.60
C ARG A 105 -24.10 58.64 -27.06
N ASP A 106 -22.84 58.96 -26.78
CA ASP A 106 -21.87 58.01 -26.23
C ASP A 106 -22.33 57.50 -24.85
N PHE A 107 -22.87 58.38 -24.01
CA PHE A 107 -23.50 58.02 -22.74
C PHE A 107 -24.68 57.06 -22.91
N LEU A 108 -25.60 57.33 -23.86
CA LEU A 108 -26.71 56.43 -24.14
C LEU A 108 -26.25 55.05 -24.64
N MET A 109 -25.16 55.01 -25.41
CA MET A 109 -24.56 53.74 -25.82
C MET A 109 -23.92 52.99 -24.63
N ASP A 110 -23.30 53.69 -23.68
CA ASP A 110 -22.78 53.07 -22.45
C ASP A 110 -23.91 52.49 -21.58
N VAL A 111 -25.05 53.18 -21.50
CA VAL A 111 -26.27 52.64 -20.89
C VAL A 111 -26.72 51.36 -21.60
N ALA A 112 -26.78 51.37 -22.94
CA ALA A 112 -27.21 50.23 -23.73
C ALA A 112 -26.32 48.99 -23.46
N HIS A 113 -25.00 49.17 -23.47
CA HIS A 113 -24.06 48.08 -23.22
C HIS A 113 -24.12 47.56 -21.78
N ALA A 114 -24.34 48.42 -20.79
CA ALA A 114 -24.49 47.99 -19.40
C ALA A 114 -25.76 47.16 -19.20
N VAL A 115 -26.87 47.58 -19.80
CA VAL A 115 -28.15 46.86 -19.73
C VAL A 115 -28.05 45.49 -20.39
N ALA A 116 -27.56 45.43 -21.64
CA ALA A 116 -27.40 44.18 -22.39
C ALA A 116 -26.43 43.17 -21.73
N GLY A 117 -25.47 43.66 -20.94
CA GLY A 117 -24.53 42.80 -20.21
C GLY A 117 -25.10 42.19 -18.92
N ALA A 118 -26.07 42.84 -18.28
CA ALA A 118 -26.43 42.58 -16.89
C ALA A 118 -27.30 41.33 -16.67
N ALA A 119 -28.17 41.01 -17.63
CA ALA A 119 -29.14 39.91 -17.50
C ALA A 119 -28.46 38.54 -17.34
N LYS A 120 -27.28 38.36 -17.94
CA LYS A 120 -26.61 37.05 -18.11
C LYS A 120 -25.37 36.84 -17.25
N GLU A 121 -25.15 37.67 -16.23
CA GLU A 121 -24.08 37.54 -15.23
C GLU A 121 -24.36 36.45 -14.16
N GLY A 122 -24.86 35.27 -14.55
CA GLY A 122 -25.17 34.16 -13.65
C GLY A 122 -24.03 33.13 -13.56
N LEU A 123 -23.93 32.39 -12.45
CA LEU A 123 -22.88 31.40 -12.13
C LEU A 123 -22.64 30.31 -13.23
N LEU A 124 -23.55 30.18 -14.21
CA LEU A 124 -23.48 29.21 -15.31
C LEU A 124 -23.57 29.84 -16.71
N ALA A 125 -23.90 31.13 -16.82
CA ALA A 125 -23.99 31.83 -18.09
C ALA A 125 -22.68 32.60 -18.29
N LYS A 126 -21.90 32.20 -19.30
CA LYS A 126 -20.66 32.89 -19.68
C LYS A 126 -20.99 34.31 -20.15
N ASN A 127 -21.04 35.32 -19.27
CA ASN A 127 -21.14 36.77 -19.51
C ASN A 127 -21.20 37.17 -21.00
N LYS A 128 -22.28 36.82 -21.71
CA LYS A 128 -22.40 36.97 -23.15
C LYS A 128 -23.76 37.57 -23.44
N VAL A 129 -23.71 38.74 -24.04
CA VAL A 129 -24.83 39.40 -24.71
C VAL A 129 -25.41 38.42 -25.74
N SER A 130 -26.74 38.28 -25.77
CA SER A 130 -27.47 37.46 -26.74
C SER A 130 -27.26 37.96 -28.17
N ASP A 131 -27.65 37.16 -29.16
CA ASP A 131 -27.60 37.63 -30.55
C ASP A 131 -28.67 38.70 -30.81
N GLU A 132 -29.85 38.57 -30.19
CA GLU A 132 -30.92 39.59 -30.21
C GLU A 132 -30.48 40.90 -29.52
N GLU A 133 -29.82 40.82 -28.37
CA GLU A 133 -29.29 41.99 -27.67
C GLU A 133 -28.17 42.67 -28.47
N LYS A 134 -27.36 41.91 -29.23
CA LYS A 134 -26.35 42.49 -30.14
C LYS A 134 -27.00 43.21 -31.31
N GLU A 135 -28.05 42.65 -31.88
CA GLU A 135 -28.82 43.30 -32.97
C GLU A 135 -29.44 44.61 -32.46
N ALA A 136 -30.11 44.56 -31.30
CA ALA A 136 -30.66 45.76 -30.66
C ALA A 136 -29.57 46.82 -30.34
N LEU A 137 -28.37 46.42 -29.91
CA LEU A 137 -27.25 47.34 -29.72
C LEU A 137 -26.80 47.99 -31.04
N GLN A 138 -26.82 47.24 -32.15
CA GLN A 138 -26.52 47.79 -33.48
C GLN A 138 -27.59 48.79 -33.92
N ASP A 139 -28.87 48.47 -33.71
CA ASP A 139 -29.97 49.35 -34.07
C ASP A 139 -29.98 50.64 -33.23
N ILE A 140 -29.67 50.56 -31.92
CA ILE A 140 -29.47 51.74 -31.07
C ILE A 140 -28.30 52.57 -31.59
N ALA A 141 -27.18 51.93 -31.94
CA ALA A 141 -26.02 52.61 -32.50
C ALA A 141 -26.33 53.31 -33.83
N VAL A 142 -27.20 52.74 -34.66
CA VAL A 142 -27.68 53.36 -35.91
C VAL A 142 -28.60 54.55 -35.60
N ALA A 143 -29.58 54.37 -34.72
CA ALA A 143 -30.53 55.42 -34.34
C ALA A 143 -29.84 56.64 -33.72
N LEU A 144 -28.77 56.40 -32.94
CA LEU A 144 -27.95 57.43 -32.33
C LEU A 144 -26.77 57.87 -33.19
N GLN A 145 -26.56 57.32 -34.39
CA GLN A 145 -25.37 57.62 -35.21
C GLN A 145 -24.04 57.51 -34.45
N ALA A 146 -23.81 56.37 -33.78
CA ALA A 146 -22.62 56.15 -32.96
C ALA A 146 -21.32 56.54 -33.70
N THR A 147 -20.52 57.38 -33.06
CA THR A 147 -19.34 58.01 -33.67
C THR A 147 -18.22 56.99 -33.94
N ALA A 148 -17.29 57.35 -34.83
CA ALA A 148 -16.07 56.55 -35.03
C ALA A 148 -15.25 56.43 -33.74
N SER A 149 -15.21 57.49 -32.93
CA SER A 149 -14.56 57.54 -31.62
C SER A 149 -15.15 56.51 -30.66
N TYR A 150 -16.48 56.45 -30.55
CA TYR A 150 -17.18 55.45 -29.73
C TYR A 150 -16.83 54.01 -30.14
N LYS A 151 -16.96 53.71 -31.44
CA LYS A 151 -16.67 52.38 -32.00
C LYS A 151 -15.23 51.95 -31.72
N GLN A 152 -14.28 52.87 -31.84
CA GLN A 152 -12.87 52.60 -31.56
C GLN A 152 -12.61 52.37 -30.07
N ARG A 153 -13.19 53.17 -29.17
CA ARG A 153 -13.05 52.96 -27.71
C ARG A 153 -13.59 51.59 -27.30
N ARG A 154 -14.78 51.21 -27.78
CA ARG A 154 -15.36 49.89 -27.51
C ARG A 154 -14.50 48.75 -28.03
N ARG A 155 -13.99 48.87 -29.26
CA ARG A 155 -13.08 47.86 -29.83
C ARG A 155 -11.81 47.70 -29.00
N ASN A 156 -11.26 48.78 -28.45
CA ASN A 156 -10.08 48.70 -27.59
C ASN A 156 -10.36 47.97 -26.27
N VAL A 157 -11.55 48.16 -25.67
CA VAL A 157 -11.98 47.43 -24.47
C VAL A 157 -12.12 45.94 -24.76
N GLU A 158 -12.76 45.57 -25.88
CA GLU A 158 -12.89 44.18 -26.32
C GLU A 158 -11.53 43.52 -26.58
N LEU A 159 -10.65 44.20 -27.33
CA LEU A 159 -9.30 43.71 -27.59
C LEU A 159 -8.48 43.53 -26.31
N LYS A 160 -8.65 44.41 -25.33
CA LYS A 160 -8.01 44.27 -24.02
C LYS A 160 -8.53 43.03 -23.29
N ALA A 161 -9.85 42.83 -23.25
CA ALA A 161 -10.46 41.65 -22.63
C ALA A 161 -10.01 40.34 -23.32
N GLU A 162 -9.97 40.30 -24.65
CA GLU A 162 -9.47 39.15 -25.41
C GLU A 162 -7.99 38.86 -25.11
N ARG A 163 -7.16 39.90 -25.01
CA ARG A 163 -5.73 39.75 -24.67
C ARG A 163 -5.57 39.19 -23.25
N GLU A 164 -6.35 39.68 -22.29
CA GLU A 164 -6.34 39.18 -20.91
C GLU A 164 -6.82 37.74 -20.82
N GLU A 165 -7.87 37.36 -21.55
CA GLU A 165 -8.34 35.97 -21.62
C GLU A 165 -7.27 35.05 -22.23
N LYS A 166 -6.67 35.45 -23.36
CA LYS A 166 -5.59 34.70 -24.01
C LYS A 166 -4.37 34.55 -23.10
N ALA A 167 -4.00 35.59 -22.35
CA ALA A 167 -2.91 35.54 -21.38
C ALA A 167 -3.22 34.57 -20.23
N LYS A 168 -4.45 34.60 -19.67
CA LYS A 168 -4.91 33.65 -18.65
C LYS A 168 -4.88 32.21 -19.17
N ALA A 169 -5.36 31.98 -20.39
CA ALA A 169 -5.32 30.66 -21.03
C ALA A 169 -3.89 30.16 -21.25
N ALA A 170 -2.97 31.04 -21.69
CA ALA A 170 -1.56 30.70 -21.85
C ALA A 170 -0.88 30.38 -20.51
N ALA A 171 -1.14 31.16 -19.47
CA ALA A 171 -0.63 30.92 -18.12
C ALA A 171 -1.14 29.58 -17.54
N ALA A 172 -2.42 29.26 -17.74
CA ALA A 172 -3.00 27.98 -17.34
C ALA A 172 -2.33 26.80 -18.05
N LYS A 173 -2.12 26.90 -19.38
CA LYS A 173 -1.39 25.88 -20.16
C LYS A 173 0.06 25.72 -19.71
N LYS A 174 0.74 26.81 -19.36
CA LYS A 174 2.10 26.75 -18.84
C LYS A 174 2.14 26.06 -17.47
N ALA A 175 1.22 26.40 -16.56
CA ALA A 175 1.15 25.80 -15.24
C ALA A 175 0.89 24.28 -15.29
N THR A 176 0.03 23.81 -16.21
CA THR A 176 -0.20 22.37 -16.40
C THR A 176 1.03 21.66 -16.95
N ALA A 177 1.75 22.27 -17.91
CA ALA A 177 3.00 21.72 -18.43
C ALA A 177 4.09 21.64 -17.35
N ASP A 178 4.26 22.70 -16.55
CA ASP A 178 5.24 22.74 -15.45
C ASP A 178 4.94 21.66 -14.40
N ARG A 179 3.66 21.46 -14.06
CA ARG A 179 3.23 20.40 -13.12
C ARG A 179 3.51 19.00 -13.67
N ALA A 180 3.24 18.76 -14.95
CA ALA A 180 3.54 17.50 -15.61
C ALA A 180 5.05 17.20 -15.60
N ALA A 181 5.87 18.19 -15.95
CA ALA A 181 7.33 18.06 -15.93
C ALA A 181 7.88 17.77 -14.52
N ALA A 182 7.35 18.43 -13.49
CA ALA A 182 7.71 18.18 -12.10
C ALA A 182 7.35 16.75 -11.65
N GLU A 183 6.18 16.25 -12.04
CA GLU A 183 5.75 14.88 -11.74
C GLU A 183 6.65 13.84 -12.43
N THR A 184 7.03 14.07 -13.70
CA THR A 184 7.98 13.20 -14.42
C THR A 184 9.32 13.12 -13.70
N LYS A 185 9.88 14.26 -13.26
CA LYS A 185 11.13 14.29 -12.48
C LYS A 185 11.00 13.52 -11.16
N LYS A 186 9.89 13.69 -10.44
CA LYS A 186 9.63 12.95 -9.19
C LYS A 186 9.55 11.44 -9.41
N ARG A 187 8.86 10.98 -10.46
CA ARG A 187 8.79 9.55 -10.84
C ARG A 187 10.16 8.99 -11.20
N ALA A 188 10.98 9.73 -11.96
CA ALA A 188 12.33 9.31 -12.30
C ALA A 188 13.23 9.15 -11.06
N ALA A 189 13.15 10.09 -10.10
CA ALA A 189 13.87 9.99 -8.83
C ALA A 189 13.42 8.78 -7.99
N ALA A 190 12.11 8.56 -7.87
CA ALA A 190 11.55 7.41 -7.15
C ALA A 190 11.96 6.08 -7.78
N ASN A 191 11.95 5.98 -9.12
CA ASN A 191 12.40 4.78 -9.82
C ASN A 191 13.89 4.52 -9.61
N SER A 192 14.74 5.56 -9.67
CA SER A 192 16.17 5.45 -9.38
C SER A 192 16.41 4.93 -7.96
N GLU A 193 15.70 5.45 -6.97
CA GLU A 193 15.81 4.99 -5.58
C GLU A 193 15.32 3.54 -5.41
N HIS A 194 14.19 3.18 -6.04
CA HIS A 194 13.66 1.83 -6.02
C HIS A 194 14.67 0.83 -6.62
N THR A 195 15.32 1.17 -7.74
CA THR A 195 16.37 0.33 -8.34
C THR A 195 17.57 0.17 -7.40
N LYS A 196 18.01 1.24 -6.71
CA LYS A 196 19.08 1.15 -5.69
C LYS A 196 18.69 0.23 -4.54
N ARG A 197 17.44 0.30 -4.04
CA ARG A 197 16.93 -0.58 -2.97
C ARG A 197 16.91 -2.05 -3.41
N ILE A 198 16.47 -2.34 -4.63
CA ILE A 198 16.50 -3.71 -5.19
C ILE A 198 17.94 -4.23 -5.28
N ALA A 199 18.88 -3.42 -5.79
CA ALA A 199 20.28 -3.81 -5.90
C ALA A 199 20.89 -4.10 -4.52
N ALA A 200 20.64 -3.23 -3.53
CA ALA A 200 21.11 -3.43 -2.15
C ALA A 200 20.50 -4.70 -1.50
N ALA A 201 19.21 -4.95 -1.71
CA ALA A 201 18.55 -6.16 -1.21
C ALA A 201 19.13 -7.44 -1.83
N ARG A 202 19.41 -7.42 -3.14
CA ARG A 202 20.09 -8.53 -3.84
C ARG A 202 21.48 -8.79 -3.28
N ALA A 203 22.27 -7.73 -3.06
CA ALA A 203 23.60 -7.85 -2.45
C ALA A 203 23.55 -8.46 -1.05
N ARG A 204 22.63 -8.00 -0.19
CA ARG A 204 22.43 -8.56 1.16
C ARG A 204 22.03 -10.03 1.13
N ARG A 205 21.12 -10.42 0.23
CA ARG A 205 20.73 -11.84 0.05
C ARG A 205 21.91 -12.69 -0.42
N ALA A 206 22.73 -12.18 -1.33
CA ALA A 206 23.91 -12.89 -1.80
C ALA A 206 24.93 -13.09 -0.67
N GLU A 207 25.18 -12.08 0.17
CA GLU A 207 26.06 -12.19 1.32
C GLU A 207 25.52 -13.17 2.38
N ALA A 208 24.23 -13.10 2.69
CA ALA A 208 23.57 -14.03 3.60
C ALA A 208 23.66 -15.49 3.10
N ALA A 209 23.47 -15.71 1.79
CA ALA A 209 23.61 -17.03 1.18
C ALA A 209 25.06 -17.56 1.28
N LYS A 210 26.07 -16.69 1.13
CA LYS A 210 27.48 -17.07 1.35
C LYS A 210 27.72 -17.49 2.79
N LYS A 211 27.26 -16.69 3.77
CA LYS A 211 27.37 -17.00 5.21
C LYS A 211 26.68 -18.31 5.56
N ALA A 212 25.46 -18.52 5.08
CA ALA A 212 24.71 -19.76 5.30
C ALA A 212 25.42 -21.00 4.73
N LYS A 213 26.06 -20.88 3.56
CA LYS A 213 26.87 -21.97 2.99
C LYS A 213 28.06 -22.32 3.89
N VAL A 214 28.80 -21.31 4.37
CA VAL A 214 29.94 -21.52 5.29
C VAL A 214 29.48 -22.21 6.58
N GLU A 215 28.38 -21.74 7.17
CA GLU A 215 27.82 -22.33 8.39
C GLU A 215 27.34 -23.78 8.15
N ALA A 216 26.69 -24.05 7.01
CA ALA A 216 26.25 -25.39 6.65
C ALA A 216 27.43 -26.38 6.51
N VAL A 217 28.53 -25.95 5.87
CA VAL A 217 29.76 -26.75 5.77
C VAL A 217 30.35 -27.02 7.16
N ALA A 218 30.43 -26.00 8.02
CA ALA A 218 30.92 -26.16 9.38
C ALA A 218 30.05 -27.11 10.21
N LYS A 219 28.72 -27.01 10.09
CA LYS A 219 27.76 -27.89 10.76
C LYS A 219 27.85 -29.33 10.26
N ALA A 220 28.02 -29.53 8.95
CA ALA A 220 28.23 -30.84 8.36
C ALA A 220 29.53 -31.49 8.87
N LYS A 221 30.63 -30.72 8.95
CA LYS A 221 31.90 -31.20 9.51
C LYS A 221 31.74 -31.64 10.97
N ARG A 222 31.12 -30.81 11.82
CA ARG A 222 30.86 -31.16 13.23
C ARG A 222 30.02 -32.43 13.38
N ARG A 223 28.99 -32.60 12.53
CA ARG A 223 28.16 -33.82 12.52
C ARG A 223 28.95 -35.06 12.10
N ALA A 224 29.81 -34.94 11.09
CA ALA A 224 30.68 -36.03 10.65
C ALA A 224 31.67 -36.45 11.75
N GLU A 225 32.30 -35.48 12.42
CA GLU A 225 33.21 -35.74 13.55
C GLU A 225 32.48 -36.39 14.74
N ALA A 226 31.28 -35.92 15.08
CA ALA A 226 30.47 -36.53 16.13
C ALA A 226 30.05 -37.98 15.79
N ALA A 227 29.64 -38.23 14.54
CA ALA A 227 29.31 -39.58 14.08
C ALA A 227 30.51 -40.53 14.11
N ALA A 228 31.70 -40.04 13.74
CA ALA A 228 32.94 -40.82 13.83
C ALA A 228 33.29 -41.19 15.29
N LYS A 229 33.18 -40.23 16.21
CA LYS A 229 33.38 -40.47 17.65
C LYS A 229 32.38 -41.47 18.22
N ALA A 230 31.10 -41.37 17.84
CA ALA A 230 30.07 -42.31 18.27
C ALA A 230 30.34 -43.74 17.78
N LYS A 231 30.74 -43.91 16.50
CA LYS A 231 31.14 -45.21 15.96
C LYS A 231 32.36 -45.79 16.67
N ALA A 232 33.36 -44.97 16.98
CA ALA A 232 34.55 -45.40 17.72
C ALA A 232 34.20 -45.86 19.15
N ALA A 233 33.34 -45.11 19.85
CA ALA A 233 32.86 -45.48 21.18
C ALA A 233 32.09 -46.81 21.16
N GLN A 234 31.20 -47.00 20.18
CA GLN A 234 30.44 -48.25 20.01
C GLN A 234 31.36 -49.44 19.73
N ALA A 235 32.36 -49.27 18.86
CA ALA A 235 33.35 -50.30 18.55
C ALA A 235 34.19 -50.67 19.79
N ALA A 236 34.59 -49.69 20.60
CA ALA A 236 35.31 -49.93 21.86
C ALA A 236 34.44 -50.71 22.87
N GLN A 237 33.16 -50.36 22.98
CA GLN A 237 32.20 -51.07 23.83
C GLN A 237 32.00 -52.52 23.37
N MET A 238 31.84 -52.77 22.07
CA MET A 238 31.73 -54.12 21.51
C MET A 238 32.99 -54.95 21.78
N LYS A 239 34.20 -54.37 21.62
CA LYS A 239 35.45 -55.04 21.98
C LYS A 239 35.51 -55.42 23.47
N LYS A 240 35.06 -54.53 24.36
CA LYS A 240 34.98 -54.80 25.81
C LYS A 240 33.96 -55.90 26.14
N MET A 241 32.82 -55.93 25.46
CA MET A 241 31.84 -57.00 25.62
C MET A 241 32.35 -58.34 25.09
N ALA A 242 33.02 -58.34 23.94
CA ALA A 242 33.63 -59.54 23.36
C ALA A 242 34.73 -60.12 24.26
N SER A 243 35.60 -59.29 24.83
CA SER A 243 36.64 -59.75 25.77
C SER A 243 36.05 -60.31 27.06
N LYS A 244 34.99 -59.68 27.60
CA LYS A 244 34.26 -60.20 28.77
C LYS A 244 33.57 -61.54 28.46
N ALA A 245 32.97 -61.69 27.28
CA ALA A 245 32.36 -62.94 26.83
C ALA A 245 33.41 -64.05 26.67
N ALA A 246 34.56 -63.76 26.07
CA ALA A 246 35.66 -64.70 25.93
C ALA A 246 36.24 -65.14 27.30
N ALA A 247 36.36 -64.21 28.24
CA ALA A 247 36.78 -64.53 29.62
C ALA A 247 35.76 -65.44 30.32
N ALA A 248 34.45 -65.15 30.19
CA ALA A 248 33.39 -65.99 30.75
C ALA A 248 33.39 -67.41 30.15
N GLN A 249 33.63 -67.53 28.84
CA GLN A 249 33.72 -68.83 28.17
C GLN A 249 34.92 -69.66 28.67
N LYS A 250 36.08 -69.03 28.90
CA LYS A 250 37.24 -69.70 29.49
C LYS A 250 36.98 -70.20 30.91
N VAL A 251 36.29 -69.40 31.73
CA VAL A 251 35.88 -69.82 33.09
C VAL A 251 34.92 -71.01 33.03
N ALA A 252 33.93 -70.96 32.14
CA ALA A 252 32.98 -72.07 31.95
C ALA A 252 33.66 -73.36 31.46
N GLN A 253 34.64 -73.26 30.56
CA GLN A 253 35.43 -74.40 30.09
C GLN A 253 36.25 -75.01 31.22
N LYS A 254 36.96 -74.17 31.99
CA LYS A 254 37.77 -74.64 33.13
C LYS A 254 36.90 -75.30 34.21
N GLN A 255 35.70 -74.77 34.46
CA GLN A 255 34.74 -75.41 35.36
C GLN A 255 34.25 -76.77 34.83
N ARG A 256 33.99 -76.89 33.51
CA ARG A 256 33.64 -78.17 32.89
C ARG A 256 34.78 -79.19 33.00
N GLU A 257 36.02 -78.77 32.82
CA GLU A 257 37.20 -79.64 32.99
C GLU A 257 37.32 -80.14 34.43
N VAL A 258 37.12 -79.26 35.42
CA VAL A 258 37.14 -79.65 36.85
C VAL A 258 36.00 -80.61 37.19
N VAL A 259 34.79 -80.37 36.67
CA VAL A 259 33.65 -81.27 36.88
C VAL A 259 33.86 -82.61 36.18
N ALA A 260 34.43 -82.62 34.97
CA ALA A 260 34.77 -83.84 34.25
C ALA A 260 35.88 -84.64 34.97
N GLN A 261 36.89 -83.98 35.53
CA GLN A 261 37.93 -84.61 36.35
C GLN A 261 37.35 -85.18 37.65
N ALA A 262 36.45 -84.46 38.33
CA ALA A 262 35.76 -84.96 39.51
C ALA A 262 34.84 -86.15 39.20
N ALA A 263 34.17 -86.15 38.05
CA ALA A 263 33.37 -87.29 37.60
C ALA A 263 34.24 -88.50 37.22
N ALA A 264 35.40 -88.29 36.59
CA ALA A 264 36.36 -89.35 36.28
C ALA A 264 36.98 -89.96 37.54
N GLU A 265 37.31 -89.16 38.56
CA GLU A 265 37.75 -89.63 39.88
C GLU A 265 36.65 -90.45 40.58
N LYS A 266 35.38 -90.01 40.49
CA LYS A 266 34.25 -90.76 41.05
C LYS A 266 33.99 -92.08 40.32
N ALA A 267 34.20 -92.14 39.00
CA ALA A 267 34.05 -93.35 38.20
C ALA A 267 35.12 -94.42 38.51
N LYS A 268 36.25 -94.04 39.12
CA LYS A 268 37.29 -94.97 39.58
C LYS A 268 36.92 -95.69 40.88
N VAL A 269 35.81 -95.35 41.54
CA VAL A 269 35.32 -96.02 42.75
C VAL A 269 34.09 -96.85 42.38
N LEU A 270 34.24 -98.18 42.42
CA LEU A 270 33.17 -99.15 42.16
C LEU A 270 32.09 -99.09 43.24
N ALA A 271 32.50 -98.98 44.51
CA ALA A 271 31.61 -98.89 45.67
C ALA A 271 32.37 -98.36 46.88
N GLU A 272 31.63 -97.95 47.91
CA GLU A 272 32.19 -97.76 49.25
C GLU A 272 31.72 -98.91 50.14
N HIS A 273 32.64 -99.51 50.89
CA HIS A 273 32.37 -100.65 51.75
C HIS A 273 32.70 -100.31 53.20
N THR A 274 31.69 -100.37 54.07
CA THR A 274 31.90 -100.30 55.51
C THR A 274 32.34 -101.65 56.04
N VAL A 275 33.56 -101.73 56.55
CA VAL A 275 34.17 -102.93 57.15
C VAL A 275 33.32 -103.40 58.33
N ALA A 276 32.94 -104.68 58.33
CA ALA A 276 32.24 -105.32 59.44
C ALA A 276 33.22 -106.14 60.33
N GLY A 277 32.74 -106.56 61.51
CA GLY A 277 33.50 -107.43 62.40
C GLY A 277 33.84 -108.77 61.74
N GLY A 278 35.14 -109.04 61.57
CA GLY A 278 35.64 -110.26 60.93
C GLY A 278 35.96 -110.14 59.44
N ASP A 279 35.76 -108.97 58.83
CA ASP A 279 36.19 -108.74 57.45
C ASP A 279 37.72 -108.69 57.31
N SER A 280 38.20 -109.15 56.16
CA SER A 280 39.57 -108.96 55.70
C SER A 280 39.57 -108.32 54.31
N LEU A 281 40.64 -107.61 53.94
CA LEU A 281 40.74 -107.01 52.60
C LEU A 281 40.52 -108.04 51.48
N SER A 282 40.99 -109.28 51.68
CA SER A 282 40.76 -110.39 50.74
C SER A 282 39.29 -110.78 50.64
N MET A 283 38.55 -110.83 51.76
CA MET A 283 37.10 -111.10 51.75
C MET A 283 36.31 -109.98 51.09
N ILE A 284 36.70 -108.73 51.34
CA ILE A 284 36.10 -107.56 50.69
C ILE A 284 36.38 -107.62 49.18
N ALA A 285 37.60 -107.98 48.78
CA ALA A 285 37.94 -108.20 47.36
C ALA A 285 37.09 -109.30 46.71
N VAL A 286 36.84 -110.42 47.40
CA VAL A 286 35.91 -111.45 46.92
C VAL A 286 34.50 -110.86 46.73
N LYS A 287 34.02 -110.08 47.70
CA LYS A 287 32.68 -109.50 47.65
C LYS A 287 32.44 -108.60 46.45
N TYR A 288 33.43 -107.77 46.08
CA TYR A 288 33.26 -106.77 45.03
C TYR A 288 33.82 -107.18 43.67
N TYR A 289 34.86 -108.03 43.62
CA TYR A 289 35.48 -108.45 42.37
C TYR A 289 35.30 -109.95 42.08
N GLY A 290 34.59 -110.68 42.94
CA GLY A 290 34.41 -112.13 42.85
C GLY A 290 35.65 -112.97 43.21
N ASN A 291 36.81 -112.34 43.39
CA ASN A 291 38.07 -113.02 43.67
C ASN A 291 38.93 -112.24 44.68
N GLY A 292 39.41 -112.92 45.72
CA GLY A 292 40.27 -112.40 46.79
C GLY A 292 41.76 -112.46 46.46
N SER A 293 42.13 -112.46 45.18
CA SER A 293 43.52 -112.54 44.73
C SER A 293 44.38 -111.41 45.34
N ARG A 294 45.69 -111.65 45.42
CA ARG A 294 46.64 -110.64 45.93
C ARG A 294 46.51 -109.29 45.22
N ALA A 295 46.34 -109.31 43.91
CA ALA A 295 46.16 -108.10 43.12
C ALA A 295 44.90 -107.33 43.55
N ASN A 296 43.80 -108.03 43.79
CA ASN A 296 42.50 -107.41 44.06
C ASN A 296 42.42 -106.78 45.46
N TRP A 297 42.90 -107.48 46.50
CA TRP A 297 42.89 -106.91 47.84
C TRP A 297 43.99 -105.84 48.02
N MET A 298 45.13 -105.97 47.31
CA MET A 298 46.11 -104.89 47.25
C MET A 298 45.55 -103.65 46.58
N ALA A 299 44.74 -103.78 45.52
CA ALA A 299 44.13 -102.62 44.88
C ALA A 299 43.20 -101.85 45.84
N ILE A 300 42.41 -102.56 46.65
CA ILE A 300 41.60 -101.93 47.72
C ILE A 300 42.51 -101.27 48.76
N TYR A 301 43.60 -101.93 49.16
CA TYR A 301 44.57 -101.34 50.09
C TYR A 301 45.18 -100.05 49.54
N GLU A 302 45.66 -100.04 48.31
CA GLU A 302 46.29 -98.88 47.68
C GLU A 302 45.32 -97.71 47.53
N ALA A 303 44.08 -97.98 47.12
CA ALA A 303 43.03 -96.97 47.01
C ALA A 303 42.65 -96.33 48.36
N ASN A 304 42.93 -97.00 49.47
CA ASN A 304 42.63 -96.54 50.83
C ASN A 304 43.87 -96.44 51.72
N LYS A 305 45.07 -96.38 51.12
CA LYS A 305 46.33 -96.46 51.86
C LYS A 305 46.47 -95.32 52.86
N GLU A 306 45.95 -94.15 52.52
CA GLU A 306 45.89 -92.98 53.42
C GLU A 306 45.02 -93.24 54.66
N LEU A 307 44.00 -94.09 54.57
CA LEU A 307 43.09 -94.44 55.67
C LEU A 307 43.54 -95.69 56.46
N ILE A 308 44.01 -96.74 55.78
CA ILE A 308 44.43 -98.01 56.41
C ILE A 308 45.84 -97.90 57.03
N GLY A 309 46.68 -97.01 56.50
CA GLY A 309 48.06 -96.84 56.98
C GLY A 309 48.99 -97.95 56.50
N LYS A 310 50.14 -98.10 57.16
CA LYS A 310 51.26 -98.94 56.65
C LYS A 310 51.01 -100.46 56.70
N ASN A 311 50.02 -100.91 57.48
CA ASN A 311 49.73 -102.33 57.66
C ASN A 311 48.39 -102.70 56.97
N PRO A 312 48.42 -103.42 55.83
CA PRO A 312 47.21 -103.79 55.10
C PRO A 312 46.22 -104.67 55.90
N GLY A 313 46.69 -105.40 56.90
CA GLY A 313 45.83 -106.27 57.72
C GLY A 313 45.07 -105.54 58.82
N MET A 314 45.38 -104.26 59.08
CA MET A 314 44.76 -103.48 60.15
C MET A 314 43.56 -102.69 59.63
N ILE A 315 42.47 -103.42 59.38
CA ILE A 315 41.16 -102.81 59.13
C ILE A 315 40.28 -102.99 60.36
N PHE A 316 39.48 -101.97 60.67
CA PHE A 316 38.62 -101.93 61.84
C PHE A 316 37.15 -101.83 61.44
N PRO A 317 36.25 -102.48 62.18
CA PRO A 317 34.82 -102.35 61.95
C PRO A 317 34.37 -100.89 61.97
N GLY A 318 33.55 -100.49 61.00
CA GLY A 318 33.07 -99.12 60.81
C GLY A 318 33.91 -98.26 59.85
N GLN A 319 35.10 -98.71 59.42
CA GLN A 319 35.86 -97.99 58.39
C GLN A 319 35.19 -98.11 57.02
N VAL A 320 35.06 -96.99 56.30
CA VAL A 320 34.53 -96.97 54.93
C VAL A 320 35.70 -97.01 53.95
N LEU A 321 35.86 -98.13 53.25
CA LEU A 321 36.89 -98.33 52.24
C LEU A 321 36.32 -98.08 50.85
N LYS A 322 37.00 -97.25 50.06
CA LYS A 322 36.75 -97.06 48.63
C LYS A 322 37.21 -98.29 47.87
N ILE A 323 36.27 -98.97 47.24
CA ILE A 323 36.55 -100.12 46.40
C ILE A 323 36.86 -99.58 45.00
N PRO A 324 38.11 -99.62 44.51
CA PRO A 324 38.42 -99.12 43.18
C PRO A 324 37.71 -99.93 42.11
N ASN A 325 37.35 -99.31 40.99
CA ASN A 325 36.93 -100.08 39.82
C ASN A 325 38.19 -100.61 39.11
N LEU A 326 38.29 -101.93 38.97
CA LEU A 326 39.44 -102.60 38.35
C LEU A 326 39.29 -102.78 36.82
N GLY A 327 38.18 -102.29 36.23
CA GLY A 327 37.88 -102.31 34.80
C GLY A 327 36.85 -101.28 34.37
#